data_AF-A0AA47M6J5-F1
#
_entry.id   AF-A0AA47M6J5-F1
#
_cell.length_a   1.000
_cell.length_b   1.000
_cell.length_c   1.000
_cell.angle_alpha   90.00
_cell.angle_beta   90.00
_cell.angle_gamma   90.00
#
_symmetry.space_group_name_H-M   'P 1'
#
loop_
_entity.id
_entity.type
_entity.pdbx_description
1 polymer ?
#
loop_
_entity_poly.entity_id
_entity_poly.type
_entity_poly.pdbx_seq_one_letter_code
_entity_poly.pdbx_strand_id
1 'polypeptide(L)'
;MAKHPNMSTASMRPPSEQSRDRASKRLSSESNGNSEGGIGASTPVEMTALEESFRRFAIHGDTRATGKEMHGKNWSKLCKDCSVIDGKSITLTDVDIVFTKVKKKSCRNITFDEFKAALGELAKKKYKEKTAEEAEAEVFKLIEGKAPIISGVTRAVASPTVSRLTDTTKFTGSHKERFDNSGRGKGKAGRVDVVDTSGYVSGYKHAGSYEKKLSKPM
;
A
#
# COMPACT_ATOMS: atom_id res chain seq x y z
N MET A 1 27.47 -44.58 16.13
CA MET A 1 27.14 -43.71 14.97
C MET A 1 25.66 -43.38 15.02
N ALA A 2 25.30 -42.11 14.73
CA ALA A 2 23.96 -41.53 14.54
C ALA A 2 23.10 -41.32 15.82
N LYS A 3 23.04 -40.10 16.38
CA LYS A 3 22.26 -38.90 16.00
C LYS A 3 20.86 -38.89 16.62
N HIS A 4 20.69 -38.04 17.63
CA HIS A 4 19.38 -37.54 18.08
C HIS A 4 18.63 -36.85 16.93
N PRO A 5 17.30 -36.75 17.04
CA PRO A 5 16.76 -35.39 17.03
C PRO A 5 15.71 -35.11 18.11
N ASN A 6 15.84 -33.85 18.53
CA ASN A 6 15.06 -33.01 19.41
C ASN A 6 13.59 -32.87 18.98
N MET A 7 12.65 -33.15 19.89
CA MET A 7 11.22 -32.82 19.71
C MET A 7 10.97 -31.39 20.22
N SER A 8 11.06 -30.41 19.33
CA SER A 8 10.53 -29.07 19.59
C SER A 8 9.03 -29.04 19.27
N THR A 9 8.19 -29.07 20.30
CA THR A 9 6.75 -28.77 20.20
C THR A 9 6.54 -27.28 19.95
N ALA A 10 6.47 -26.88 18.68
CA ALA A 10 5.96 -25.56 18.32
C ALA A 10 4.43 -25.61 18.31
N SER A 11 3.82 -25.13 19.39
CA SER A 11 2.37 -24.92 19.49
C SER A 11 1.95 -23.86 18.45
N MET A 12 1.30 -24.30 17.38
CA MET A 12 0.76 -23.41 16.34
C MET A 12 -0.44 -22.64 16.90
N ARG A 13 -0.35 -21.30 16.82
CA ARG A 13 -1.39 -20.34 17.19
C ARG A 13 -2.61 -20.50 16.26
N PRO A 14 -3.85 -20.55 16.78
CA PRO A 14 -5.04 -20.61 15.92
C PRO A 14 -5.18 -19.31 15.11
N PRO A 15 -5.54 -19.37 13.81
CA PRO A 15 -5.81 -18.18 13.02
C PRO A 15 -7.03 -17.44 13.54
N SER A 16 -6.82 -16.22 14.04
CA SER A 16 -7.85 -15.26 14.34
C SER A 16 -8.67 -14.92 13.09
N GLU A 17 -9.99 -15.17 13.15
CA GLU A 17 -10.99 -14.64 12.20
C GLU A 17 -11.01 -13.11 12.26
N GLN A 18 -10.24 -12.44 11.42
CA GLN A 18 -10.47 -11.02 11.11
C GLN A 18 -9.84 -10.64 9.78
N SER A 19 -10.48 -10.97 8.65
CA SER A 19 -10.09 -10.42 7.33
C SER A 19 -11.21 -10.51 6.27
N ARG A 20 -12.48 -10.39 6.68
CA ARG A 20 -13.60 -10.20 5.74
C ARG A 20 -13.77 -8.72 5.42
N ASP A 21 -12.80 -8.05 4.81
CA ASP A 21 -13.05 -6.65 4.35
C ASP A 21 -12.07 -6.08 3.29
N ARG A 22 -11.30 -6.91 2.58
CA ARG A 22 -10.24 -6.36 1.70
C ARG A 22 -10.17 -6.97 0.31
N ALA A 23 -11.31 -7.04 -0.37
CA ALA A 23 -11.36 -7.46 -1.78
C ALA A 23 -12.37 -6.67 -2.64
N SER A 24 -12.67 -5.42 -2.30
CA SER A 24 -13.46 -4.54 -3.16
C SER A 24 -12.87 -3.13 -3.17
N LYS A 25 -11.80 -2.95 -3.95
CA LYS A 25 -11.35 -1.67 -4.53
C LYS A 25 -10.06 -1.90 -5.34
N ARG A 26 -10.21 -2.67 -6.41
CA ARG A 26 -9.28 -2.67 -7.54
C ARG A 26 -10.14 -2.62 -8.78
N LEU A 27 -10.48 -1.42 -9.22
CA LEU A 27 -10.74 -1.02 -10.61
C LEU A 27 -11.34 0.40 -10.57
N SER A 28 -10.52 1.41 -10.89
CA SER A 28 -10.87 2.56 -11.75
C SER A 28 -9.79 3.64 -11.63
N SER A 29 -9.09 3.89 -12.73
CA SER A 29 -8.44 5.16 -13.01
C SER A 29 -8.75 5.45 -14.47
N GLU A 30 -9.80 6.23 -14.66
CA GLU A 30 -10.08 6.94 -15.91
C GLU A 30 -10.28 8.41 -15.58
N SER A 31 -9.85 9.25 -16.51
CA SER A 31 -9.76 10.70 -16.41
C SER A 31 -11.01 11.37 -16.98
N ASN A 32 -11.32 12.54 -16.40
CA ASN A 32 -12.17 13.65 -16.88
C ASN A 32 -13.68 13.47 -17.06
N GLY A 33 -14.44 14.28 -16.29
CA GLY A 33 -15.84 14.61 -16.53
C GLY A 33 -16.42 15.53 -15.45
N ASN A 34 -16.76 16.76 -15.83
CA ASN A 34 -17.44 17.81 -15.07
C ASN A 34 -18.86 17.41 -14.64
N SER A 35 -19.26 17.66 -13.38
CA SER A 35 -20.64 18.05 -12.97
C SER A 35 -20.81 18.16 -11.45
N GLU A 36 -21.69 19.09 -11.07
CA GLU A 36 -22.01 19.60 -9.74
C GLU A 36 -22.75 18.61 -8.81
N GLY A 37 -22.64 18.87 -7.50
CA GLY A 37 -23.73 18.71 -6.53
C GLY A 37 -23.85 17.38 -5.77
N GLY A 38 -23.64 17.40 -4.45
CA GLY A 38 -24.12 16.35 -3.53
C GLY A 38 -23.40 16.30 -2.19
N ILE A 39 -24.12 16.58 -1.11
CA ILE A 39 -23.67 16.99 0.23
C ILE A 39 -23.59 15.82 1.23
N GLY A 40 -22.56 15.85 2.11
CA GLY A 40 -22.54 15.25 3.47
C GLY A 40 -21.92 13.83 3.59
N ALA A 41 -21.00 13.51 4.50
CA ALA A 41 -20.50 14.19 5.68
C ALA A 41 -19.11 13.64 6.09
N SER A 42 -18.14 14.55 6.19
CA SER A 42 -17.04 14.60 7.18
C SER A 42 -16.26 15.83 6.77
N THR A 43 -16.38 16.91 7.56
CA THR A 43 -15.71 18.22 7.41
C THR A 43 -14.64 18.23 6.31
N PRO A 44 -14.86 18.89 5.14
CA PRO A 44 -13.80 19.06 4.18
C PRO A 44 -12.81 20.03 4.82
N VAL A 45 -11.80 19.49 5.49
CA VAL A 45 -10.55 20.22 5.63
C VAL A 45 -10.09 20.37 4.20
N GLU A 46 -10.35 21.54 3.63
CA GLU A 46 -9.88 21.98 2.32
C GLU A 46 -8.41 21.55 2.21
N MET A 47 -8.18 20.43 1.54
CA MET A 47 -6.83 19.92 1.34
C MET A 47 -6.21 20.82 0.29
N THR A 48 -5.27 21.64 0.72
CA THR A 48 -4.54 22.51 -0.20
C THR A 48 -3.91 21.69 -1.32
N ALA A 49 -3.77 22.27 -2.52
CA ALA A 49 -3.13 21.59 -3.65
C ALA A 49 -1.71 21.10 -3.32
N LEU A 50 -1.04 21.79 -2.39
CA LEU A 50 0.27 21.40 -1.87
C LEU A 50 0.17 20.14 -1.00
N GLU A 51 -0.81 20.07 -0.10
CA GLU A 51 -1.06 18.88 0.71
C GLU A 51 -1.48 17.69 -0.15
N GLU A 52 -2.28 17.90 -1.20
CA GLU A 52 -2.62 16.84 -2.14
C GLU A 52 -1.36 16.27 -2.82
N SER A 53 -0.49 17.15 -3.27
CA SER A 53 0.80 16.77 -3.87
C SER A 53 1.65 16.01 -2.85
N PHE A 54 1.77 16.51 -1.62
CA PHE A 54 2.42 15.80 -0.52
C PHE A 54 1.88 14.38 -0.36
N ARG A 55 0.54 14.20 -0.31
CA ARG A 55 -0.07 12.86 -0.14
C ARG A 55 0.23 11.95 -1.32
N ARG A 56 0.16 12.45 -2.56
CA ARG A 56 0.48 11.70 -3.80
C ARG A 56 1.91 11.17 -3.77
N PHE A 57 2.88 11.99 -3.33
CA PHE A 57 4.27 11.57 -3.16
C PHE A 57 4.48 10.68 -1.93
N ALA A 58 3.80 10.94 -0.82
CA ALA A 58 3.91 10.17 0.41
C ALA A 58 3.55 8.69 0.23
N ILE A 59 2.47 8.39 -0.51
CA ILE A 59 2.03 7.01 -0.78
C ILE A 59 2.79 6.32 -1.92
N HIS A 60 3.64 7.06 -2.63
CA HIS A 60 4.29 6.55 -3.83
C HIS A 60 5.20 5.36 -3.52
N GLY A 61 4.94 4.24 -4.19
CA GLY A 61 5.73 3.01 -4.05
C GLY A 61 5.54 2.26 -2.72
N ASP A 62 4.60 2.68 -1.87
CA ASP A 62 4.25 1.95 -0.64
C ASP A 62 2.72 1.81 -0.52
N THR A 63 2.22 0.62 -0.84
CA THR A 63 0.78 0.30 -0.79
C THR A 63 0.20 0.28 0.62
N ARG A 64 1.03 0.39 1.66
CA ARG A 64 0.59 0.45 3.06
C ARG A 64 0.61 1.88 3.63
N ALA A 65 1.24 2.82 2.93
CA ALA A 65 1.34 4.19 3.38
C ALA A 65 -0.04 4.88 3.39
N THR A 66 -0.28 5.69 4.42
CA THR A 66 -1.55 6.40 4.63
C THR A 66 -1.57 7.80 4.01
N GLY A 67 -0.42 8.27 3.52
CA GLY A 67 -0.25 9.62 2.98
C GLY A 67 -0.10 10.72 4.03
N LYS A 68 -0.04 10.36 5.33
CA LYS A 68 0.16 11.34 6.43
C LYS A 68 1.62 11.74 6.63
N GLU A 69 2.53 10.88 6.19
CA GLU A 69 3.97 11.03 6.41
C GLU A 69 4.72 10.65 5.13
N MET A 70 5.83 11.33 4.86
CA MET A 70 6.64 11.11 3.67
C MET A 70 8.03 10.57 4.04
N HIS A 71 8.47 9.51 3.37
CA HIS A 71 9.81 8.96 3.54
C HIS A 71 10.85 9.78 2.76
N GLY A 72 12.10 9.82 3.24
CA GLY A 72 13.21 10.53 2.57
C GLY A 72 13.35 10.24 1.08
N LYS A 73 13.24 8.97 0.64
CA LYS A 73 13.26 8.62 -0.79
C LYS A 73 12.17 9.32 -1.61
N ASN A 74 10.98 9.51 -1.03
CA ASN A 74 9.85 10.15 -1.70
C ASN A 74 9.99 11.68 -1.67
N TRP A 75 10.60 12.23 -0.62
CA TRP A 75 11.00 13.64 -0.55
C TRP A 75 12.03 13.98 -1.63
N SER A 76 13.13 13.22 -1.73
CA SER A 76 14.15 13.44 -2.75
C SER A 76 13.59 13.26 -4.16
N LYS A 77 12.58 12.37 -4.34
CA LYS A 77 11.82 12.23 -5.60
C LYS A 77 10.96 13.46 -5.89
N LEU A 78 10.21 13.98 -4.91
CA LEU A 78 9.39 15.18 -5.04
C LEU A 78 10.24 16.37 -5.48
N CYS A 79 11.39 16.58 -4.84
CA CYS A 79 12.28 17.70 -5.18
C CYS A 79 12.85 17.59 -6.61
N LYS A 80 13.06 16.37 -7.12
CA LYS A 80 13.48 16.13 -8.51
C LYS A 80 12.34 16.33 -9.49
N ASP A 81 11.22 15.66 -9.26
CA ASP A 81 10.06 15.66 -10.17
C ASP A 81 9.41 17.05 -10.28
N CYS A 82 9.43 17.83 -9.20
CA CYS A 82 8.88 19.20 -9.17
C CYS A 82 9.92 20.27 -9.52
N SER A 83 11.13 19.88 -9.96
CA SER A 83 12.22 20.82 -10.32
C SER A 83 12.58 21.81 -9.20
N VAL A 84 12.47 21.37 -7.94
CA VAL A 84 12.96 22.13 -6.78
C VAL A 84 14.49 22.18 -6.82
N ILE A 85 15.12 21.06 -7.17
CA ILE A 85 16.54 20.96 -7.48
C ILE A 85 16.80 21.67 -8.81
N ASP A 86 17.55 22.76 -8.76
CA ASP A 86 17.87 23.60 -9.92
C ASP A 86 19.22 23.24 -10.58
N GLY A 87 19.94 22.28 -10.00
CA GLY A 87 21.27 21.86 -10.46
C GLY A 87 22.36 22.92 -10.28
N LYS A 88 22.06 24.01 -9.54
CA LYS A 88 22.97 25.15 -9.33
C LYS A 88 23.10 25.47 -7.85
N SER A 89 22.01 25.94 -7.23
CA SER A 89 21.98 26.38 -5.83
C SER A 89 21.55 25.27 -4.88
N ILE A 90 20.66 24.38 -5.34
CA ILE A 90 20.14 23.24 -4.59
C ILE A 90 20.62 21.96 -5.26
N THR A 91 21.36 21.16 -4.50
CA THR A 91 21.80 19.82 -4.90
C THR A 91 21.01 18.73 -4.18
N LEU A 92 21.13 17.48 -4.64
CA LEU A 92 20.52 16.34 -3.96
C LEU A 92 21.02 16.20 -2.51
N THR A 93 22.30 16.47 -2.28
CA THR A 93 22.88 16.48 -0.92
C THR A 93 22.20 17.49 -0.02
N ASP A 94 21.87 18.68 -0.53
CA ASP A 94 21.16 19.70 0.23
C ASP A 94 19.75 19.25 0.62
N VAL A 95 19.05 18.61 -0.32
CA VAL A 95 17.72 18.03 -0.09
C VAL A 95 17.75 16.99 1.03
N ASP A 96 18.78 16.12 1.05
CA ASP A 96 18.96 15.09 2.07
C ASP A 96 19.37 15.68 3.44
N ILE A 97 20.19 16.74 3.44
CA ILE A 97 20.55 17.50 4.65
C ILE A 97 19.31 18.16 5.26
N VAL A 98 18.51 18.87 4.45
CA VAL A 98 17.29 19.54 4.91
C VAL A 98 16.31 18.52 5.47
N PHE A 99 16.11 17.38 4.80
CA PHE A 99 15.28 16.30 5.31
C PHE A 99 15.73 15.84 6.70
N THR A 100 17.04 15.66 6.87
CA THR A 100 17.62 15.23 8.14
C THR A 100 17.51 16.28 9.24
N LYS A 101 17.52 17.56 8.87
CA LYS A 101 17.36 18.71 9.77
C LYS A 101 15.94 18.83 10.31
N VAL A 102 14.93 18.69 9.46
CA VAL A 102 13.52 18.92 9.84
C VAL A 102 12.86 17.72 10.49
N LYS A 103 13.31 16.50 10.16
CA LYS A 103 12.73 15.28 10.73
C LYS A 103 13.10 15.15 12.20
N LYS A 104 12.19 14.59 13.00
CA LYS A 104 12.51 14.21 14.39
C LYS A 104 13.68 13.23 14.44
N LYS A 105 14.50 13.35 15.49
CA LYS A 105 15.62 12.41 15.74
C LYS A 105 15.09 10.96 15.72
N SER A 106 15.84 10.07 15.10
CA SER A 106 15.49 8.65 14.89
C SER A 106 14.29 8.35 13.96
N CYS A 107 13.54 9.33 13.47
CA CYS A 107 12.48 9.10 12.49
C CYS A 107 13.04 8.92 11.07
N ARG A 108 12.32 8.18 10.23
CA ARG A 108 12.66 7.92 8.81
C ARG A 108 11.76 8.71 7.84
N ASN A 109 10.79 9.41 8.39
CA ASN A 109 9.70 10.08 7.73
C ASN A 109 9.53 11.50 8.28
N ILE A 110 8.83 12.34 7.53
CA ILE A 110 8.42 13.68 7.93
C ILE A 110 6.91 13.84 7.82
N THR A 111 6.31 14.66 8.67
CA THR A 111 4.90 15.05 8.58
C THR A 111 4.70 16.22 7.60
N PHE A 112 3.46 16.61 7.33
CA PHE A 112 3.17 17.76 6.46
C PHE A 112 3.73 19.09 7.01
N ASP A 113 3.74 19.29 8.33
CA ASP A 113 4.30 20.51 8.92
C ASP A 113 5.82 20.57 8.79
N GLU A 114 6.49 19.44 9.04
CA GLU A 114 7.94 19.31 8.84
C GLU A 114 8.31 19.45 7.35
N PHE A 115 7.44 19.00 6.45
CA PHE A 115 7.58 19.19 5.01
C PHE A 115 7.49 20.68 4.61
N LYS A 116 6.52 21.43 5.12
CA LYS A 116 6.45 22.90 4.87
C LYS A 116 7.72 23.60 5.38
N ALA A 117 8.20 23.23 6.57
CA ALA A 117 9.45 23.76 7.11
C ALA A 117 10.65 23.42 6.21
N ALA A 118 10.70 22.20 5.66
CA ALA A 118 11.73 21.78 4.70
C ALA A 118 11.73 22.64 3.43
N LEU A 119 10.54 22.93 2.91
CA LEU A 119 10.39 23.78 1.73
C LEU A 119 10.84 25.22 2.01
N GLY A 120 10.59 25.76 3.21
CA GLY A 120 11.11 27.07 3.63
C GLY A 120 12.64 27.12 3.70
N GLU A 121 13.28 26.07 4.21
CA GLU A 121 14.75 25.95 4.20
C GLU A 121 15.31 25.90 2.77
N LEU A 122 14.66 25.18 1.86
CA LEU A 122 15.06 25.14 0.45
C LEU A 122 14.77 26.48 -0.26
N ALA A 123 13.64 27.13 0.03
CA ALA A 123 13.26 28.41 -0.55
C ALA A 123 14.30 29.49 -0.26
N LYS A 124 14.74 29.61 1.00
CA LYS A 124 15.80 30.53 1.42
C LYS A 124 17.13 30.28 0.70
N LYS A 125 17.44 29.01 0.40
CA LYS A 125 18.66 28.64 -0.33
C LYS A 125 18.55 28.90 -1.84
N LYS A 126 17.37 28.70 -2.43
CA LYS A 126 17.09 28.90 -3.87
C LYS A 126 16.97 30.37 -4.25
N TYR A 127 16.24 31.15 -3.46
CA TYR A 127 15.89 32.54 -3.76
C TYR A 127 16.50 33.48 -2.73
N LYS A 128 17.83 33.60 -2.74
CA LYS A 128 18.57 34.43 -1.78
C LYS A 128 18.27 35.93 -1.86
N GLU A 129 17.73 36.39 -2.99
CA GLU A 129 17.43 37.82 -3.23
C GLU A 129 15.95 38.18 -3.02
N LYS A 130 15.09 37.19 -2.76
CA LYS A 130 13.67 37.43 -2.48
C LYS A 130 13.40 37.40 -0.98
N THR A 131 12.25 37.94 -0.57
CA THR A 131 11.76 37.77 0.80
C THR A 131 11.45 36.29 1.07
N ALA A 132 11.51 35.87 2.34
CA ALA A 132 11.27 34.48 2.71
C ALA A 132 9.88 33.98 2.29
N GLU A 133 8.86 34.82 2.41
CA GLU A 133 7.47 34.49 2.05
C GLU A 133 7.29 34.31 0.53
N GLU A 134 7.85 35.21 -0.28
CA GLU A 134 7.79 35.09 -1.74
C GLU A 134 8.58 33.87 -2.24
N ALA A 135 9.74 33.61 -1.63
CA ALA A 135 10.56 32.44 -1.95
C ALA A 135 9.81 31.14 -1.68
N GLU A 136 9.10 31.05 -0.55
CA GLU A 136 8.28 29.91 -0.18
C GLU A 136 7.11 29.71 -1.13
N ALA A 137 6.39 30.78 -1.46
CA ALA A 137 5.28 30.74 -2.41
C ALA A 137 5.71 30.23 -3.80
N GLU A 138 6.88 30.63 -4.29
CA GLU A 138 7.44 30.13 -5.56
C GLU A 138 7.74 28.63 -5.51
N VAL A 139 8.32 28.15 -4.40
CA VAL A 139 8.57 26.70 -4.23
C VAL A 139 7.26 25.92 -4.12
N PHE A 140 6.26 26.45 -3.42
CA PHE A 140 4.95 25.80 -3.30
C PHE A 140 4.27 25.66 -4.65
N LYS A 141 4.29 26.72 -5.46
CA LYS A 141 3.74 26.74 -6.82
C LYS A 141 4.38 25.72 -7.75
N LEU A 142 5.66 25.37 -7.55
CA LEU A 142 6.33 24.32 -8.32
C LEU A 142 5.81 22.92 -8.00
N ILE A 143 5.32 22.71 -6.77
CA ILE A 143 4.92 21.40 -6.23
C ILE A 143 3.40 21.20 -6.33
N GLU A 144 2.62 22.27 -6.15
CA GLU A 144 1.15 22.24 -6.19
C GLU A 144 0.63 21.58 -7.48
N GLY A 145 -0.32 20.65 -7.32
CA GLY A 145 -0.92 19.88 -8.40
C GLY A 145 -0.01 18.81 -9.02
N LYS A 146 1.27 18.68 -8.63
CA LYS A 146 2.19 17.68 -9.18
C LYS A 146 1.94 16.29 -8.61
N ALA A 147 2.44 15.29 -9.33
CA ALA A 147 2.38 13.89 -8.94
C ALA A 147 3.73 13.21 -9.26
N PRO A 148 4.05 12.10 -8.59
CA PRO A 148 5.26 11.32 -8.86
C PRO A 148 5.36 10.93 -10.34
N ILE A 149 6.47 11.31 -10.98
CA ILE A 149 6.75 10.98 -12.39
C ILE A 149 7.28 9.53 -12.43
N ILE A 150 6.54 8.64 -13.08
CA ILE A 150 6.97 7.24 -13.28
C ILE A 150 7.67 7.16 -14.65
N SER A 151 8.99 7.33 -14.65
CA SER A 151 9.81 7.20 -15.87
C SER A 151 10.34 5.79 -16.06
N GLY A 152 10.51 5.37 -17.31
CA GLY A 152 11.16 4.09 -17.66
C GLY A 152 10.35 2.82 -17.39
N VAL A 153 9.05 2.94 -17.08
CA VAL A 153 8.16 1.80 -16.86
C VAL A 153 7.22 1.63 -18.05
N THR A 154 7.03 0.38 -18.50
CA THR A 154 6.02 0.04 -19.50
C THR A 154 4.63 0.24 -18.90
N ARG A 155 3.80 1.08 -19.52
CA ARG A 155 2.39 1.22 -19.10
C ARG A 155 1.71 -0.13 -19.27
N ALA A 156 1.12 -0.63 -18.18
CA ALA A 156 0.31 -1.84 -18.25
C ALA A 156 -0.89 -1.58 -19.17
N VAL A 157 -0.93 -2.28 -20.30
CA VAL A 157 -2.06 -2.21 -21.23
C VAL A 157 -3.07 -3.27 -20.81
N ALA A 158 -4.25 -2.83 -20.38
CA ALA A 158 -5.40 -3.71 -20.19
C ALA A 158 -5.96 -4.11 -21.57
N SER A 159 -5.25 -4.99 -22.27
CA SER A 159 -5.72 -5.47 -23.57
C SER A 159 -6.86 -6.47 -23.39
N PRO A 160 -7.84 -6.51 -24.32
CA PRO A 160 -8.92 -7.51 -24.27
C PRO A 160 -8.39 -8.94 -24.20
N THR A 161 -7.26 -9.21 -24.87
CA THR A 161 -6.57 -10.51 -24.84
C THR A 161 -6.06 -10.85 -23.45
N VAL A 162 -5.35 -9.92 -22.78
CA VAL A 162 -4.85 -10.14 -21.41
C VAL A 162 -6.01 -10.33 -20.46
N SER A 163 -7.06 -9.51 -20.55
CA SER A 163 -8.28 -9.63 -19.74
C SER A 163 -8.87 -11.04 -19.85
N ARG A 164 -9.05 -11.56 -21.08
CA ARG A 164 -9.55 -12.92 -21.32
C ARG A 164 -8.63 -14.01 -20.77
N LEU A 165 -7.31 -13.83 -20.85
CA LEU A 165 -6.33 -14.81 -20.36
C LEU A 165 -6.20 -14.81 -18.82
N THR A 166 -6.54 -13.71 -18.16
CA THR A 166 -6.43 -13.56 -16.69
C THR A 166 -7.75 -13.67 -15.94
N ASP A 167 -8.86 -13.86 -16.65
CA ASP A 167 -10.20 -14.00 -16.05
C ASP A 167 -10.38 -15.38 -15.40
N THR A 168 -10.13 -15.42 -14.09
CA THR A 168 -10.23 -16.65 -13.30
C THR A 168 -11.64 -17.22 -13.21
N THR A 169 -12.69 -16.42 -13.48
CA THR A 169 -14.09 -16.88 -13.40
C THR A 169 -14.44 -17.86 -14.52
N LYS A 170 -13.71 -17.79 -15.64
CA LYS A 170 -13.86 -18.67 -16.80
C LYS A 170 -13.07 -19.96 -16.67
N PHE A 171 -12.28 -20.13 -15.61
CA PHE A 171 -11.56 -21.38 -15.38
C PHE A 171 -12.52 -22.47 -14.93
N THR A 172 -12.35 -23.67 -15.49
CA THR A 172 -13.19 -24.84 -15.21
C THR A 172 -12.36 -25.98 -14.63
N GLY A 173 -13.03 -27.02 -14.13
CA GLY A 173 -12.40 -28.20 -13.54
C GLY A 173 -11.45 -27.88 -12.39
N SER A 174 -10.34 -28.62 -12.31
CA SER A 174 -9.34 -28.48 -11.23
C SER A 174 -8.62 -27.12 -11.23
N HIS A 175 -8.67 -26.36 -12.32
CA HIS A 175 -8.07 -25.02 -12.36
C HIS A 175 -8.94 -24.00 -11.61
N LYS A 176 -10.27 -24.19 -11.58
CA LYS A 176 -11.18 -23.34 -10.81
C LYS A 176 -10.90 -23.42 -9.31
N GLU A 177 -10.66 -24.63 -8.80
CA GLU A 177 -10.38 -24.88 -7.38
C GLU A 177 -9.11 -24.19 -6.85
N ARG A 178 -8.21 -23.79 -7.77
CA ARG A 178 -6.96 -23.09 -7.42
C ARG A 178 -7.17 -21.65 -7.01
N PHE A 179 -8.33 -21.05 -7.29
CA PHE A 179 -8.61 -19.63 -7.04
C PHE A 179 -9.82 -19.48 -6.11
N ASP A 180 -9.85 -18.39 -5.35
CA ASP A 180 -11.03 -17.96 -4.62
C ASP A 180 -11.95 -17.08 -5.50
N ASN A 181 -13.10 -16.68 -4.95
CA ASN A 181 -14.06 -15.85 -5.67
C ASN A 181 -13.52 -14.44 -6.03
N SER A 182 -12.42 -14.01 -5.40
CA SER A 182 -11.74 -12.75 -5.75
C SER A 182 -10.70 -12.92 -6.87
N GLY A 183 -10.55 -14.14 -7.39
CA GLY A 183 -9.53 -14.50 -8.37
C GLY A 183 -8.13 -14.65 -7.78
N ARG A 184 -8.00 -14.70 -6.45
CA ARG A 184 -6.72 -14.90 -5.77
C ARG A 184 -6.46 -16.38 -5.60
N GLY A 185 -5.22 -16.81 -5.86
CA GLY A 185 -4.85 -18.21 -5.73
C GLY A 185 -4.95 -18.70 -4.27
N LYS A 186 -5.65 -19.81 -4.04
CA LYS A 186 -5.83 -20.50 -2.75
C LYS A 186 -4.58 -21.26 -2.26
N GLY A 187 -3.45 -21.13 -2.96
CA GLY A 187 -2.19 -21.78 -2.58
C GLY A 187 -2.31 -23.31 -2.59
N LYS A 188 -1.85 -23.96 -1.50
CA LYS A 188 -1.87 -25.42 -1.34
C LYS A 188 -3.30 -25.97 -1.29
N ALA A 189 -4.22 -25.27 -0.62
CA ALA A 189 -5.61 -25.70 -0.44
C ALA A 189 -6.40 -25.83 -1.76
N GLY A 190 -6.00 -25.11 -2.80
CA GLY A 190 -6.60 -25.23 -4.13
C GLY A 190 -5.89 -26.20 -5.08
N ARG A 191 -4.80 -26.85 -4.63
CA ARG A 191 -3.99 -27.76 -5.46
C ARG A 191 -3.99 -29.20 -4.95
N VAL A 192 -4.24 -29.39 -3.66
CA VAL A 192 -4.20 -30.69 -2.99
C VAL A 192 -5.59 -31.01 -2.49
N ASP A 193 -6.08 -32.19 -2.84
CA ASP A 193 -7.27 -32.77 -2.23
C ASP A 193 -6.88 -33.27 -0.83
N VAL A 194 -7.36 -32.58 0.20
CA VAL A 194 -7.10 -32.97 1.58
C VAL A 194 -8.11 -34.04 1.94
N VAL A 195 -7.74 -35.29 1.71
CA VAL A 195 -8.52 -36.44 2.13
C VAL A 195 -8.53 -36.50 3.67
N ASP A 196 -9.72 -36.63 4.24
CA ASP A 196 -9.88 -36.82 5.69
C ASP A 196 -9.31 -38.19 6.10
N THR A 197 -8.21 -38.17 6.84
CA THR A 197 -7.51 -39.36 7.35
C THR A 197 -7.89 -39.66 8.81
N SER A 198 -8.89 -38.98 9.37
CA SER A 198 -9.32 -39.16 10.77
C SER A 198 -9.94 -40.53 11.07
N GLY A 199 -10.28 -41.32 10.04
CA GLY A 199 -10.79 -42.68 10.18
C GLY A 199 -9.67 -43.72 10.22
N TYR A 200 -9.73 -44.64 11.19
CA TYR A 200 -8.87 -45.83 11.27
C TYR A 200 -8.99 -46.74 10.03
N VAL A 201 -10.13 -46.68 9.33
CA VAL A 201 -10.42 -47.43 8.10
C VAL A 201 -11.11 -46.51 7.10
N SER A 202 -10.73 -46.63 5.82
CA SER A 202 -11.37 -45.95 4.70
C SER A 202 -12.89 -46.21 4.71
N GLY A 203 -13.70 -45.16 4.87
CA GLY A 203 -15.17 -45.26 4.88
C GLY A 203 -15.84 -45.35 6.26
N TYR A 204 -15.11 -45.22 7.37
CA TYR A 204 -15.74 -45.16 8.70
C TYR A 204 -16.49 -43.85 8.93
N LYS A 205 -17.83 -43.91 9.00
CA LYS A 205 -18.73 -42.73 9.08
C LYS A 205 -19.18 -42.36 10.50
N HIS A 206 -18.72 -43.09 11.52
CA HIS A 206 -19.23 -42.97 12.90
C HIS A 206 -18.28 -42.22 13.85
N ALA A 207 -17.32 -41.45 13.32
CA ALA A 207 -16.48 -40.55 14.12
C ALA A 207 -17.36 -39.57 14.92
N GLY A 208 -17.08 -39.40 16.22
CA GLY A 208 -17.86 -38.51 17.11
C GLY A 208 -19.24 -39.01 17.55
N SER A 209 -19.66 -40.22 17.15
CA SER A 209 -20.99 -40.75 17.51
C SER A 209 -21.10 -41.28 18.95
N TYR A 210 -19.97 -41.49 19.63
CA TYR A 210 -19.95 -42.07 20.98
C TYR A 210 -20.31 -41.05 22.06
N GLU A 211 -19.79 -39.83 21.97
CA GLU A 211 -20.05 -38.76 22.96
C GLU A 211 -21.53 -38.31 22.95
N LYS A 212 -22.18 -38.35 21.78
CA LYS A 212 -23.60 -38.03 21.63
C LYS A 212 -24.53 -39.02 22.35
N LYS A 213 -24.07 -40.24 22.64
CA LYS A 213 -24.83 -41.25 23.40
C LYS A 213 -24.68 -41.11 24.91
N LEU A 214 -23.70 -40.35 25.39
CA LEU A 214 -23.42 -40.16 26.82
C LEU A 214 -24.10 -38.92 27.40
N SER A 215 -24.51 -37.97 26.56
CA SER A 215 -25.36 -36.84 26.95
C SER A 215 -26.83 -37.26 27.01
N LYS A 216 -27.25 -37.84 28.14
CA LYS A 216 -28.67 -37.84 28.53
C LYS A 216 -28.92 -36.58 29.38
N PRO A 217 -29.92 -35.74 29.06
CA PRO A 217 -30.37 -34.73 30.01
C PRO A 217 -30.96 -35.46 31.24
N MET A 218 -30.47 -35.12 32.43
CA MET A 218 -31.20 -35.38 33.68
C MET A 218 -32.46 -34.52 33.72
#